data_AF-A0A2C5WYN2-F1
#
_entry.id   AF-A0A2C5WYN2-F1
#
_cell.length_a   1.000
_cell.length_b   1.000
_cell.length_c   1.000
_cell.angle_alpha   90.00
_cell.angle_beta   90.00
_cell.angle_gamma   90.00
#
_symmetry.space_group_name_H-M   'P 1'
#
loop_
_entity.id
_entity.type
_entity.pdbx_description
1 polymer ?
#
loop_
_entity_poly.entity_id
_entity_poly.type
_entity_poly.pdbx_seq_one_letter_code
_entity_poly.pdbx_strand_id
1 'polypeptide(L)'
;MSSQGVGGIPFTYAPNNDGYRLLELPSELAAILDSPNAPTLYLETSPTTGLAVLRSPEHIYTLRQRNTSNSIILTQPTDHTVRNRSIDSDDQERDVSASPQKQGITAFATIHESIELIRQASDKPSDKAAAKPAVSMGKWHERFGKTR
;
A
#
# COMPACT_ATOMS: atom_id res chain seq x y z
N MET A 1 -5.48 -35.67 25.80
CA MET A 1 -6.41 -35.19 24.76
C MET A 1 -6.46 -33.68 24.86
N SER A 2 -5.88 -32.94 23.91
CA SER A 2 -5.75 -31.49 23.98
C SER A 2 -6.96 -30.83 23.34
N SER A 3 -7.81 -30.20 24.15
CA SER A 3 -8.87 -29.32 23.69
C SER A 3 -8.24 -27.99 23.25
N GLN A 4 -7.84 -27.88 21.98
CA GLN A 4 -7.60 -26.57 21.39
C GLN A 4 -8.96 -25.86 21.32
N GLY A 5 -9.18 -24.90 22.21
CA GLY A 5 -10.39 -24.10 22.23
C GLY A 5 -10.57 -23.39 20.89
N VAL A 6 -11.72 -23.60 20.25
CA VAL A 6 -12.13 -23.00 18.96
C VAL A 6 -12.54 -21.53 19.18
N GLY A 7 -11.59 -20.73 19.66
CA GLY A 7 -11.74 -19.31 19.99
C GLY A 7 -10.89 -18.38 19.12
N GLY A 8 -10.24 -18.89 18.08
CA GLY A 8 -9.42 -18.08 17.17
C GLY A 8 -10.25 -17.22 16.23
N ILE A 9 -9.72 -16.05 15.86
CA ILE A 9 -10.23 -15.22 14.77
C ILE A 9 -9.88 -15.93 13.45
N PRO A 10 -10.85 -16.27 12.59
CA PRO A 10 -10.57 -16.84 11.29
C PRO A 10 -9.67 -15.91 10.47
N PHE A 11 -8.59 -16.45 9.90
CA PHE A 11 -7.68 -15.72 9.01
C PHE A 11 -7.61 -16.41 7.66
N THR A 12 -7.90 -15.67 6.59
CA THR A 12 -7.88 -16.18 5.22
C THR A 12 -6.88 -15.37 4.39
N TYR A 13 -6.09 -16.02 3.55
CA TYR A 13 -5.21 -15.35 2.58
C TYR A 13 -5.80 -15.47 1.18
N ALA A 14 -6.24 -14.35 0.61
CA ALA A 14 -6.88 -14.28 -0.69
C ALA A 14 -6.44 -12.98 -1.41
N PRO A 15 -5.20 -12.93 -1.92
CA PRO A 15 -4.69 -11.72 -2.55
C PRO A 15 -5.45 -11.42 -3.84
N ASN A 16 -5.89 -10.17 -4.00
CA ASN A 16 -6.45 -9.67 -5.25
C ASN A 16 -5.34 -9.03 -6.10
N ASN A 17 -5.56 -9.01 -7.42
CA ASN A 17 -4.55 -8.52 -8.38
C ASN A 17 -4.73 -7.04 -8.73
N ASP A 18 -5.35 -6.26 -7.84
CA ASP A 18 -5.68 -4.84 -8.08
C ASP A 18 -4.46 -3.92 -7.96
N GLY A 19 -3.29 -4.46 -7.58
CA GLY A 19 -2.03 -3.73 -7.58
C GLY A 19 -1.90 -2.71 -6.44
N TYR A 20 -2.41 -3.03 -5.24
CA TYR A 20 -2.32 -2.17 -4.06
C TYR A 20 -0.87 -1.76 -3.76
N ARG A 21 -0.69 -0.47 -3.45
CA ARG A 21 0.59 0.14 -3.08
C ARG A 21 0.41 0.99 -1.83
N LEU A 22 1.48 1.11 -1.05
CA LEU A 22 1.51 2.01 0.09
C LEU A 22 2.19 3.31 -0.29
N LEU A 23 1.53 4.42 0.02
CA LEU A 23 2.06 5.76 -0.16
C LEU A 23 2.26 6.38 1.23
N GLU A 24 3.48 6.80 1.53
CA GLU A 24 3.81 7.51 2.76
C GLU A 24 3.43 8.98 2.60
N LEU A 25 2.41 9.40 3.34
CA LEU A 25 1.86 10.75 3.27
C LEU A 25 2.60 11.68 4.25
N PRO A 26 3.18 12.80 3.75
CA PRO A 26 3.61 13.91 4.59
C PRO A 26 2.45 14.44 5.44
N SER A 27 2.74 14.90 6.66
CA SER A 27 1.72 15.34 7.63
C SER A 27 0.81 16.43 7.10
N GLU A 28 1.36 17.35 6.30
CA GLU A 28 0.59 18.42 5.67
C GLU A 28 -0.40 17.89 4.63
N LEU A 29 -0.02 16.87 3.85
CA LEU A 29 -0.92 16.24 2.89
C LEU A 29 -2.00 15.40 3.58
N ALA A 30 -1.64 14.69 4.65
CA ALA A 30 -2.61 13.95 5.45
C ALA A 30 -3.67 14.90 6.04
N ALA A 31 -3.25 16.03 6.61
CA ALA A 31 -4.18 17.03 7.16
C ALA A 31 -5.12 17.63 6.09
N ILE A 32 -4.62 17.83 4.87
CA ILE A 32 -5.42 18.32 3.74
C ILE A 32 -6.46 17.27 3.30
N LEU A 33 -6.07 15.99 3.24
CA LEU A 33 -6.96 14.89 2.87
C LEU A 33 -8.03 14.57 3.92
N ASP A 34 -7.70 14.75 5.20
CA ASP A 34 -8.65 14.59 6.32
C ASP A 34 -9.60 15.79 6.48
N SER A 35 -9.32 16.90 5.78
CA SER A 35 -10.15 18.10 5.86
C SER A 35 -11.52 17.90 5.18
N PRO A 36 -12.59 18.61 5.62
CA PRO A 36 -13.92 18.46 5.04
C PRO A 36 -14.00 18.90 3.56
N ASN A 37 -13.01 19.64 3.07
CA ASN A 37 -12.90 20.03 1.67
C ASN A 37 -11.62 19.44 1.06
N ALA A 38 -11.51 18.10 1.12
CA ALA A 38 -10.37 17.37 0.60
C ALA A 38 -10.19 17.62 -0.91
N PRO A 39 -9.04 18.16 -1.35
CA PRO A 39 -8.79 18.41 -2.76
C PRO A 39 -8.45 17.12 -3.52
N THR A 40 -8.72 17.12 -4.83
CA THR A 40 -8.26 16.06 -5.72
C THR A 40 -6.75 16.17 -5.95
N LEU A 41 -6.03 15.08 -5.71
CA LEU A 41 -4.61 14.97 -6.00
C LEU A 41 -4.39 14.30 -7.36
N TYR A 42 -3.39 14.76 -8.12
CA TYR A 42 -3.10 14.25 -9.45
C TYR A 42 -1.73 13.60 -9.51
N LEU A 43 -1.66 12.41 -10.10
CA LEU A 43 -0.41 11.76 -10.49
C LEU A 43 -0.10 12.11 -11.94
N GLU A 44 1.00 12.81 -12.14
CA GLU A 44 1.43 13.30 -13.46
C GLU A 44 2.86 12.84 -13.73
N THR A 45 3.23 12.78 -15.00
CA THR A 45 4.63 12.57 -15.39
C THR A 45 5.30 13.93 -15.53
N SER A 46 6.39 14.15 -14.80
CA SER A 46 7.18 15.37 -14.93
C SER A 46 7.77 15.46 -16.35
N PRO A 47 7.57 16.57 -17.08
CA PRO A 47 8.13 16.75 -18.41
C PRO A 47 9.67 16.88 -18.39
N THR A 48 10.23 17.33 -17.26
CA THR A 48 11.66 17.57 -17.10
C THR A 48 12.43 16.27 -16.81
N THR A 49 11.90 15.43 -15.92
CA THR A 49 12.60 14.22 -15.44
C THR A 49 12.04 12.92 -15.99
N GLY A 50 10.83 12.93 -16.57
CA GLY A 50 10.12 11.72 -17.00
C GLY A 50 9.62 10.85 -15.84
N LEU A 51 9.77 11.31 -14.59
CA LEU A 51 9.37 10.58 -13.39
C LEU A 51 7.95 10.97 -12.97
N ALA A 52 7.26 10.03 -12.31
CA ALA A 52 5.96 10.30 -11.72
C ALA A 52 6.08 11.30 -10.55
N VAL A 53 5.17 12.27 -10.51
CA VAL A 53 5.03 13.28 -9.46
C VAL A 53 3.58 13.32 -8.98
N LEU A 54 3.40 13.55 -7.69
CA LEU A 54 2.11 13.85 -7.09
C LEU A 54 1.96 15.37 -6.96
N ARG A 55 0.92 15.91 -7.58
CA ARG A 55 0.58 17.33 -7.52
C ARG A 55 -0.56 17.54 -6.54
N SER A 56 -0.28 18.34 -5.51
CA SER A 56 -1.27 18.91 -4.61
C SER A 56 -1.53 20.39 -5.00
N PRO A 57 -2.57 21.04 -4.46
CA PRO A 57 -2.85 22.44 -4.75
C PRO A 57 -1.67 23.38 -4.45
N GLU A 58 -0.86 23.06 -3.44
CA GLU A 58 0.21 23.92 -2.95
C GLU A 58 1.62 23.43 -3.33
N HIS A 59 1.79 22.12 -3.51
CA HIS A 59 3.11 21.50 -3.60
C HIS A 59 3.17 20.36 -4.63
N ILE A 60 4.38 20.12 -5.14
CA ILE A 60 4.71 18.99 -6.01
C ILE A 60 5.63 18.05 -5.26
N TYR A 61 5.35 16.75 -5.31
CA TYR A 61 6.12 15.71 -4.66
C TYR A 61 6.62 14.70 -5.68
N THR A 62 7.91 14.35 -5.65
CA THR A 62 8.43 13.20 -6.40
C THR A 62 8.13 11.91 -5.66
N LEU A 63 7.84 10.85 -6.40
CA LEU A 63 7.62 9.52 -5.85
C LEU A 63 8.95 8.78 -5.79
N ARG A 64 9.37 8.35 -4.60
CA ARG A 64 10.54 7.49 -4.39
C ARG A 64 10.11 6.14 -3.85
N GLN A 65 10.37 5.08 -4.60
CA GLN A 65 10.17 3.73 -4.11
C GLN A 65 11.22 3.37 -3.04
N ARG A 66 10.77 2.78 -1.94
CA ARG A 66 11.61 2.17 -0.90
C ARG A 66 11.20 0.73 -0.71
N ASN A 67 12.15 -0.18 -0.85
CA ASN A 67 11.91 -1.58 -0.53
C ASN A 67 11.99 -1.80 0.99
N THR A 68 11.18 -2.73 1.48
CA THR A 68 11.18 -3.13 2.89
C THR A 68 11.79 -4.53 3.02
N SER A 69 12.61 -4.75 4.05
CA SER A 69 13.14 -6.09 4.35
C SER A 69 12.10 -7.04 4.94
N ASN A 70 10.95 -6.50 5.35
CA ASN A 70 9.80 -7.23 5.88
C ASN A 70 8.60 -7.09 4.94
N SER A 71 7.77 -8.13 4.89
CA SER A 71 6.49 -8.09 4.19
C SER A 71 5.44 -7.36 5.04
N ILE A 72 4.67 -6.48 4.41
CA ILE A 72 3.50 -5.84 5.00
C ILE A 72 2.25 -6.53 4.44
N ILE A 73 1.42 -7.10 5.31
CA ILE A 73 0.20 -7.78 4.90
C ILE A 73 -0.97 -6.80 5.07
N LEU A 74 -1.64 -6.47 3.97
CA LEU A 74 -2.88 -5.70 4.02
C LEU A 74 -4.05 -6.64 4.29
N THR A 75 -4.83 -6.30 5.30
CA THR A 75 -5.96 -7.11 5.75
C THR A 75 -7.23 -6.27 5.79
N GLN A 76 -8.36 -6.92 5.53
CA GLN A 76 -9.68 -6.35 5.70
C GLN A 76 -10.52 -7.24 6.60
N PRO A 77 -11.40 -6.67 7.43
CA PRO A 77 -12.39 -7.44 8.16
C PRO A 77 -13.30 -8.23 7.20
N THR A 78 -13.68 -9.44 7.58
CA THR A 78 -14.65 -10.25 6.84
C THR A 78 -15.66 -10.86 7.81
N ASP A 79 -16.92 -10.91 7.40
CA ASP A 79 -17.97 -11.58 8.17
C ASP A 79 -18.05 -13.04 7.73
N HIS A 80 -17.51 -13.96 8.53
CA HIS A 80 -17.67 -15.39 8.28
C HIS A 80 -18.99 -15.87 8.90
N THR A 81 -19.98 -16.16 8.05
CA THR A 81 -21.14 -16.93 8.47
C THR A 81 -20.73 -18.40 8.62
N VAL A 82 -20.53 -18.86 9.85
CA VAL A 82 -20.43 -20.31 10.10
C VAL A 82 -21.85 -20.87 9.95
N ARG A 83 -22.19 -21.36 8.76
CA ARG A 83 -23.35 -22.22 8.59
C ARG A 83 -22.99 -23.56 9.21
N ASN A 84 -23.56 -23.86 10.38
CA ASN A 84 -23.57 -25.21 10.92
C ASN A 84 -24.32 -26.09 9.90
N ARG A 85 -23.59 -26.66 8.94
CA ARG A 85 -24.15 -27.62 7.99
C ARG A 85 -24.19 -28.96 8.70
N SER A 86 -25.19 -29.15 9.56
CA SER A 86 -25.56 -30.49 10.00
C SER A 86 -26.03 -31.26 8.77
N ILE A 87 -25.27 -32.28 8.44
CA ILE A 87 -25.64 -33.32 7.48
C ILE A 87 -26.81 -34.10 8.09
N ASP A 88 -27.81 -34.35 7.24
CA ASP A 88 -28.96 -35.25 7.37
C ASP A 88 -30.26 -34.79 8.04
N SER A 89 -31.34 -35.28 7.42
CA SER A 89 -32.75 -35.42 7.81
C SER A 89 -33.73 -34.32 7.39
N ASP A 90 -34.56 -34.70 6.41
CA ASP A 90 -35.93 -34.20 6.22
C ASP A 90 -36.66 -34.18 7.57
N ASP A 91 -37.03 -32.98 8.05
CA ASP A 91 -38.32 -32.67 8.68
C ASP A 91 -38.36 -31.23 9.21
N GLN A 92 -39.58 -30.78 9.43
CA GLN A 92 -40.10 -29.43 9.34
C GLN A 92 -39.83 -28.51 10.56
N GLU A 93 -39.85 -27.20 10.28
CA GLU A 93 -40.18 -26.04 11.16
C GLU A 93 -39.14 -25.43 12.12
N ARG A 94 -38.67 -24.23 11.70
CA ARG A 94 -38.46 -22.99 12.46
C ARG A 94 -37.69 -23.05 13.80
N ASP A 95 -36.40 -22.74 13.71
CA ASP A 95 -35.76 -21.77 14.63
C ASP A 95 -34.70 -20.96 13.85
N VAL A 96 -34.96 -19.66 13.62
CA VAL A 96 -34.00 -18.73 12.99
C VAL A 96 -33.15 -18.11 14.09
N SER A 97 -32.50 -18.95 14.89
CA SER A 97 -31.50 -18.51 15.85
C SER A 97 -30.25 -18.13 15.07
N ALA A 98 -30.07 -16.83 14.86
CA ALA A 98 -28.91 -16.24 14.20
C ALA A 98 -27.62 -16.82 14.81
N SER A 99 -26.92 -17.68 14.05
CA SER A 99 -25.62 -18.17 14.48
C SER A 99 -24.68 -16.98 14.69
N PRO A 100 -23.79 -17.02 15.71
CA PRO A 100 -22.88 -15.91 15.96
C PRO A 100 -22.01 -15.73 14.72
N GLN A 101 -22.16 -14.61 14.02
CA GLN A 101 -21.24 -14.19 12.98
C GLN A 101 -19.86 -14.05 13.65
N LYS A 102 -18.93 -14.95 13.31
CA LYS A 102 -17.56 -14.81 13.78
C LYS A 102 -16.86 -13.84 12.84
N GLN A 103 -16.53 -12.67 13.35
CA GLN A 103 -15.72 -11.71 12.63
C GLN A 103 -14.34 -12.34 12.36
N GLY A 104 -13.94 -12.33 11.09
CA GLY A 104 -12.67 -12.85 10.60
C GLY A 104 -11.85 -11.76 9.93
N ILE A 105 -10.66 -12.12 9.48
CA ILE A 105 -9.71 -11.22 8.80
C ILE A 105 -9.28 -11.88 7.49
N THR A 106 -9.36 -11.16 6.39
CA THR A 106 -8.84 -11.60 5.09
C THR A 106 -7.65 -10.75 4.68
N ALA A 107 -6.51 -11.38 4.46
CA ALA A 107 -5.37 -10.75 3.82
C ALA A 107 -5.56 -10.69 2.30
N PHE A 108 -5.56 -9.49 1.75
CA PHE A 108 -5.82 -9.23 0.33
C PHE A 108 -4.59 -8.70 -0.44
N ALA A 109 -3.53 -8.29 0.25
CA ALA A 109 -2.28 -7.96 -0.41
C ALA A 109 -1.07 -8.24 0.48
N THR A 110 0.06 -8.55 -0.15
CA THR A 110 1.38 -8.60 0.51
C THR A 110 2.28 -7.62 -0.20
N ILE A 111 2.80 -6.64 0.54
CA ILE A 111 3.55 -5.51 0.03
C ILE A 111 4.99 -5.58 0.52
N HIS A 112 5.94 -5.35 -0.39
CA HIS A 112 7.38 -5.37 -0.14
C HIS A 112 8.06 -4.02 -0.42
N GLU A 113 7.27 -3.00 -0.78
CA GLU A 113 7.72 -1.67 -1.12
C GLU A 113 6.72 -0.62 -0.65
N SER A 114 7.23 0.53 -0.21
CA SER A 114 6.44 1.74 -0.02
C SER A 114 6.90 2.82 -1.01
N ILE A 115 6.02 3.77 -1.27
CA ILE A 115 6.32 4.95 -2.06
C ILE A 115 6.39 6.13 -1.10
N GLU A 116 7.55 6.77 -1.03
CA GLU A 116 7.78 7.97 -0.25
C GLU A 116 7.59 9.21 -1.13
N LEU A 117 6.92 10.22 -0.59
CA LEU A 117 6.72 11.51 -1.24
C LEU A 117 7.79 12.51 -0.81
N ILE A 118 8.62 12.95 -1.76
CA ILE A 118 9.66 13.95 -1.51
C ILE A 118 9.21 15.28 -2.09
N ARG A 119 9.00 16.27 -1.21
CA ARG A 119 8.62 17.62 -1.63
C ARG A 119 9.70 18.24 -2.52
N GLN A 120 9.31 18.71 -3.69
CA GLN A 120 10.18 19.56 -4.51
C GLN A 120 10.22 20.96 -3.90
N ALA A 121 11.41 21.56 -3.82
CA ALA A 121 11.51 22.98 -3.55
C ALA A 121 10.77 23.72 -4.67
N SER A 122 9.90 24.66 -4.32
CA SER A 122 9.10 25.40 -5.30
C SER A 122 9.99 26.00 -6.38
N ASP A 123 9.86 25.52 -7.61
CA ASP A 123 10.36 26.22 -8.78
C ASP A 123 9.57 27.52 -8.89
N LYS A 124 10.13 28.61 -8.35
CA LYS A 124 9.93 29.90 -9.04
C LYS A 124 10.39 29.65 -10.48
N PRO A 125 9.70 30.18 -11.51
CA PRO A 125 10.20 30.10 -12.87
C PRO A 125 11.44 30.99 -12.96
N SER A 126 12.61 30.47 -12.56
CA SER A 126 13.89 31.05 -12.91
C SER A 126 14.21 30.56 -14.31
N ASP A 127 13.89 31.40 -15.28
CA ASP A 127 14.56 31.39 -16.56
C ASP A 127 16.08 31.25 -16.33
N LYS A 128 16.66 30.22 -16.96
CA LYS A 128 18.10 29.95 -17.09
C LYS A 128 18.86 29.67 -15.79
N ALA A 129 19.08 28.37 -15.52
CA ALA A 129 20.35 27.92 -14.97
C ALA A 129 20.76 26.61 -15.65
N ALA A 130 21.85 26.69 -16.39
CA ALA A 130 22.49 25.59 -17.10
C ALA A 130 22.72 24.40 -16.17
N ALA A 131 22.30 23.22 -16.64
CA ALA A 131 22.69 21.94 -16.07
C ALA A 131 24.22 21.85 -16.02
N LYS A 132 24.79 21.89 -14.81
CA LYS A 132 26.15 21.41 -14.58
C LYS A 132 26.08 19.88 -14.65
N PRO A 133 26.82 19.20 -15.55
CA PRO A 133 26.81 17.75 -15.58
C PRO A 133 27.42 17.24 -14.27
N ALA A 134 26.64 16.43 -13.55
CA ALA A 134 27.12 15.67 -12.41
C ALA A 134 28.31 14.82 -12.87
N VAL A 135 29.42 14.97 -12.17
CA VAL A 135 30.67 14.23 -12.33
C VAL A 135 30.34 12.75 -12.52
N SER A 136 30.82 12.18 -13.63
CA SER A 136 30.71 10.76 -13.95
C SER A 136 31.25 9.93 -12.79
N MET A 137 30.36 9.41 -11.94
CA MET A 137 30.68 8.41 -10.94
C MET A 137 31.21 7.19 -11.68
N GLY A 138 32.54 7.02 -11.62
CA GLY A 138 33.29 6.03 -12.34
C GLY A 138 32.69 4.64 -12.21
N LYS A 139 32.48 4.03 -13.37
CA LYS A 139 32.34 2.59 -13.66
C LYS A 139 32.62 1.70 -12.45
N TRP A 140 31.55 1.34 -11.75
CA TRP A 140 31.58 0.35 -10.67
C TRP A 140 32.26 -0.96 -11.10
N HIS A 141 32.13 -1.34 -12.37
CA HIS A 141 32.73 -2.53 -12.96
C HIS A 141 34.27 -2.49 -13.10
N GLU A 142 34.94 -1.34 -12.95
CA GLU A 142 36.42 -1.27 -12.98
C GLU A 142 37.07 -1.61 -11.63
N ARG A 143 36.33 -1.54 -10.51
CA ARG A 143 36.90 -1.72 -9.16
C ARG A 143 37.09 -3.17 -8.72
N PHE A 144 36.52 -4.15 -9.43
CA PHE A 144 36.56 -5.56 -9.05
C PHE A 144 37.06 -6.51 -10.16
N GLY A 145 37.49 -6.00 -11.32
CA GLY A 145 37.90 -6.82 -12.46
C GLY A 145 39.39 -7.15 -12.56
N LYS A 146 40.26 -6.63 -11.66
CA LYS A 146 41.71 -6.86 -11.71
C LYS A 146 42.19 -7.74 -10.56
N THR A 147 41.75 -8.99 -10.53
CA THR A 147 42.53 -10.07 -9.94
C THR A 147 42.15 -11.39 -10.61
N ARG A 148 42.81 -11.68 -11.74
CA ARG A 148 43.12 -13.03 -12.24
C ARG A 148 44.10 -12.91 -13.39
#